data_AF-A0A9W8W2Q9-F1
#
_entry.id   AF-A0A9W8W2Q9-F1
#
_cell.length_a   1.000
_cell.length_b   1.000
_cell.length_c   1.000
_cell.angle_alpha   90.00
_cell.angle_beta   90.00
_cell.angle_gamma   90.00
#
_symmetry.space_group_name_H-M   'P 1'
#
loop_
_entity.id
_entity.type
_entity.pdbx_description
1 polymer ?
#
loop_
_entity_poly.entity_id
_entity_poly.type
_entity_poly.pdbx_seq_one_letter_code
_entity_poly.pdbx_strand_id
1 'polypeptide(L)'
;MAISGSFDTKAVITASVGFYTMFNFFYNVGVGSTVYALAGEIPTSVLRAKILAISILSSSALNTMWSFVAPYLFNSDYANLKAKIGYVFGAFMFIFAVLAFLYVPETRRRTYEELDELFMKKVPTRQFRMYVTVVEQRAAEAHAAQEKTVGDQKV
;
A
#
# COMPACT_ATOMS: atom_id res chain seq x y z
N MET A 1 -7.15 -24.10 4.25
CA MET A 1 -6.83 -25.53 4.10
C MET A 1 -5.64 -26.00 4.95
N ALA A 2 -4.64 -25.15 5.24
CA ALA A 2 -3.43 -25.54 6.00
C ALA A 2 -3.60 -25.79 7.52
N ILE A 3 -4.49 -25.04 8.18
CA ILE A 3 -4.62 -25.07 9.65
C ILE A 3 -5.51 -26.24 10.11
N SER A 4 -6.43 -26.69 9.24
CA SER A 4 -7.40 -27.75 9.54
C SER A 4 -6.77 -29.15 9.64
N GLY A 5 -5.59 -29.38 9.07
CA GLY A 5 -4.90 -30.67 9.12
C GLY A 5 -3.94 -30.83 10.30
N SER A 6 -3.84 -29.82 11.18
CA SER A 6 -2.88 -29.82 12.30
C SER A 6 -3.52 -30.16 13.65
N PHE A 7 -4.85 -30.04 13.79
CA PHE A 7 -5.58 -30.24 15.04
C PHE A 7 -6.97 -30.83 14.78
N ASP A 8 -7.30 -31.99 15.37
CA ASP A 8 -8.59 -32.68 15.21
C ASP A 8 -9.72 -32.11 16.09
N THR A 9 -9.42 -31.13 16.94
CA THR A 9 -10.42 -30.53 17.83
C THR A 9 -11.21 -29.45 17.12
N LYS A 10 -12.53 -29.62 16.99
CA LYS A 10 -13.45 -28.66 16.35
C LYS A 10 -13.27 -27.22 16.85
N ALA A 11 -13.03 -27.04 18.16
CA ALA A 11 -12.80 -25.73 18.76
C ALA A 11 -11.58 -24.99 18.19
N VAL A 12 -10.48 -25.71 17.91
CA VAL A 12 -9.23 -25.12 17.38
C VAL A 12 -9.42 -24.68 15.92
N ILE A 13 -10.16 -25.45 15.13
CA ILE A 13 -10.47 -25.12 13.74
C ILE A 13 -11.34 -23.86 13.69
N THR A 14 -12.41 -23.79 14.48
CA THR A 14 -13.30 -22.62 14.52
C THR A 14 -12.57 -21.36 14.98
N ALA A 15 -11.74 -21.45 16.02
CA ALA A 15 -10.94 -20.31 16.48
C ALA A 15 -9.94 -19.85 15.40
N SER A 16 -9.23 -20.78 14.75
CA SER A 16 -8.26 -20.46 13.70
C SER A 16 -8.90 -19.77 12.49
N VAL A 17 -10.08 -20.25 12.07
CA VAL A 17 -10.85 -19.62 10.98
C VAL A 17 -11.30 -18.22 11.38
N GLY A 18 -11.77 -18.02 12.62
CA GLY A 18 -12.17 -16.71 13.15
C GLY A 18 -11.04 -15.68 13.16
N PHE A 19 -9.83 -16.08 13.59
CA PHE A 19 -8.67 -15.19 13.54
C PHE A 19 -8.24 -14.88 12.10
N TYR A 20 -8.33 -15.85 11.19
CA TYR A 20 -8.01 -15.64 9.77
C TYR A 20 -8.98 -14.68 9.09
N THR A 21 -10.28 -14.80 9.34
CA THR A 21 -11.29 -13.89 8.77
C THR A 21 -11.16 -12.48 9.34
N MET A 22 -10.89 -12.33 10.63
CA MET A 22 -10.59 -11.03 11.24
C MET A 22 -9.37 -10.36 10.61
N PHE A 23 -8.27 -11.12 10.42
CA PHE A 23 -7.10 -10.62 9.70
C PHE A 23 -7.44 -10.16 8.27
N ASN A 24 -8.23 -10.96 7.54
CA ASN A 24 -8.63 -10.65 6.16
C ASN A 24 -9.44 -9.34 6.08
N PHE A 25 -10.31 -9.08 7.06
CA PHE A 25 -11.06 -7.83 7.14
C PHE A 25 -10.13 -6.60 7.23
N PHE A 26 -9.19 -6.59 8.17
CA PHE A 26 -8.22 -5.49 8.31
C PHE A 26 -7.32 -5.34 7.10
N TYR A 27 -6.94 -6.47 6.49
CA TYR A 27 -6.14 -6.46 5.26
C TYR A 27 -6.87 -5.74 4.12
N ASN A 28 -8.15 -6.06 3.87
CA ASN A 28 -8.91 -5.44 2.78
C ASN A 28 -9.17 -3.94 3.02
N VAL A 29 -9.52 -3.55 4.25
CA VAL A 29 -9.81 -2.14 4.58
C VAL A 29 -8.55 -1.28 4.51
N GLY A 30 -7.42 -1.79 5.02
CA GLY A 30 -6.15 -1.06 5.05
C GLY A 30 -5.34 -1.26 3.78
N VAL A 31 -4.52 -2.32 3.77
CA VAL A 31 -3.49 -2.54 2.74
C VAL A 31 -4.11 -2.79 1.36
N GLY A 32 -5.17 -3.58 1.31
CA GLY A 32 -5.84 -3.97 0.07
C GLY A 32 -6.37 -2.78 -0.70
N SER A 33 -7.01 -1.81 -0.05
CA SER A 33 -7.52 -0.60 -0.70
C SER A 33 -6.42 0.44 -0.97
N THR A 34 -5.53 0.67 0.00
CA THR A 34 -4.56 1.77 -0.03
C THR A 34 -3.51 1.58 -1.12
N VAL A 35 -3.07 0.34 -1.38
CA VAL A 35 -2.02 0.08 -2.39
C VAL A 35 -2.49 0.47 -3.79
N TYR A 36 -3.74 0.21 -4.15
CA TYR A 36 -4.27 0.59 -5.47
C TYR A 36 -4.44 2.10 -5.63
N ALA A 37 -4.81 2.80 -4.56
CA ALA A 37 -4.87 4.26 -4.56
C ALA A 37 -3.47 4.87 -4.75
N LEU A 38 -2.48 4.41 -3.96
CA LEU A 38 -1.10 4.86 -4.07
C LEU A 38 -0.47 4.56 -5.44
N ALA A 39 -0.78 3.41 -6.04
CA ALA A 39 -0.31 3.06 -7.37
C ALA A 39 -0.79 4.03 -8.47
N GLY A 40 -1.94 4.68 -8.27
CA GLY A 40 -2.45 5.72 -9.17
C GLY A 40 -1.87 7.11 -8.90
N GLU A 41 -1.52 7.39 -7.65
CA GLU A 41 -1.07 8.72 -7.20
C GLU A 41 0.43 8.94 -7.37
N ILE A 42 1.26 7.94 -7.06
CA ILE A 42 2.73 8.05 -7.10
C ILE A 42 3.32 8.30 -8.51
N PRO A 43 2.86 7.64 -9.59
CA PRO A 43 3.47 7.83 -10.90
C PRO A 43 3.01 9.12 -11.59
N THR A 44 3.98 9.85 -12.12
CA THR A 44 3.76 10.99 -13.02
C THR A 44 2.87 10.58 -14.20
N SER A 45 1.94 11.45 -14.58
CA SER A 45 0.86 11.18 -15.56
C SER A 45 1.35 10.60 -16.89
N VAL A 46 2.50 11.08 -17.39
CA VAL A 46 3.09 10.65 -18.67
C VAL A 46 3.66 9.22 -18.60
N LEU A 47 4.18 8.80 -17.44
CA LEU A 47 4.83 7.50 -17.27
C LEU A 47 3.93 6.46 -16.60
N ARG A 48 2.76 6.87 -16.11
CA ARG A 48 1.80 6.06 -15.37
C ARG A 48 1.49 4.72 -16.03
N ALA A 49 1.21 4.70 -17.33
CA ALA A 49 0.90 3.46 -18.04
C ALA A 49 2.05 2.43 -17.99
N LYS A 50 3.31 2.89 -18.12
CA LYS A 50 4.48 1.99 -18.10
C LYS A 50 4.75 1.47 -16.69
N ILE A 51 4.66 2.32 -15.67
CA ILE A 51 4.88 1.92 -14.27
C ILE A 51 3.79 0.94 -13.82
N LEU A 52 2.53 1.19 -14.18
CA LEU A 52 1.43 0.27 -13.88
C LEU A 52 1.62 -1.08 -14.56
N ALA A 53 2.07 -1.11 -15.83
CA ALA A 53 2.37 -2.36 -16.52
C ALA A 53 3.47 -3.17 -15.82
N ILE A 54 4.55 -2.51 -15.38
CA ILE A 54 5.62 -3.14 -14.61
C ILE A 54 5.09 -3.66 -13.26
N SER A 55 4.27 -2.86 -12.56
CA SER A 55 3.66 -3.26 -11.29
C SER A 55 2.79 -4.50 -11.43
N ILE A 56 1.93 -4.54 -12.46
CA ILE A 56 1.06 -5.69 -12.73
C ILE A 56 1.91 -6.91 -13.06
N LEU A 57 2.92 -6.77 -13.92
CA LEU A 57 3.83 -7.87 -14.26
C LEU A 57 4.53 -8.43 -13.02
N SER A 58 5.10 -7.57 -12.17
CA SER A 58 5.77 -7.98 -10.93
C SER A 58 4.80 -8.66 -9.96
N SER A 59 3.58 -8.13 -9.79
CA SER A 59 2.57 -8.72 -8.92
C SER A 59 2.12 -10.11 -9.40
N SER A 60 1.92 -10.26 -10.71
CA SER A 60 1.56 -11.53 -11.34
C SER A 60 2.69 -12.55 -11.28
N ALA A 61 3.95 -12.12 -11.47
CA ALA A 61 5.12 -12.99 -11.34
C ALA A 61 5.27 -13.55 -9.92
N LEU A 62 5.07 -12.70 -8.90
CA LEU A 62 5.07 -13.13 -7.50
C LEU A 62 3.90 -14.08 -7.20
N ASN A 63 2.72 -13.82 -7.75
CA ASN A 63 1.55 -14.70 -7.59
C ASN A 63 1.80 -16.09 -8.22
N THR A 64 2.41 -16.12 -9.41
CA THR A 64 2.82 -17.36 -10.08
C THR A 64 3.86 -18.12 -9.26
N MET A 65 4.90 -17.44 -8.76
CA MET A 65 5.88 -18.05 -7.86
C MET A 65 5.18 -18.67 -6.64
N TRP A 66 4.22 -17.95 -6.06
CA TRP A 66 3.49 -18.41 -4.88
C TRP A 66 2.59 -19.61 -5.14
N SER A 67 2.01 -19.68 -6.33
CA SER A 67 1.22 -20.84 -6.77
C SER A 67 2.05 -22.13 -6.83
N PHE A 68 3.35 -22.03 -7.12
CA PHE A 68 4.26 -23.17 -7.03
C PHE A 68 4.73 -23.44 -5.60
N VAL A 69 5.08 -22.42 -4.83
CA VAL A 69 5.63 -22.60 -3.47
C VAL A 69 4.59 -23.12 -2.48
N ALA A 70 3.34 -22.66 -2.57
CA ALA A 70 2.26 -23.05 -1.65
C ALA A 70 2.09 -24.57 -1.51
N PRO A 71 1.94 -25.37 -2.59
CA PRO A 71 1.80 -26.83 -2.46
C PRO A 71 3.05 -27.51 -1.86
N TYR A 72 4.27 -27.04 -2.14
CA TYR A 72 5.50 -27.58 -1.52
C TYR A 72 5.57 -27.33 -0.02
N LEU A 73 5.05 -26.19 0.44
CA LEU A 73 5.04 -25.81 1.85
C LEU A 73 4.02 -26.61 2.69
N PHE A 74 2.94 -27.10 2.05
CA PHE A 74 1.87 -27.85 2.71
C PHE A 74 1.96 -29.37 2.56
N ASN A 75 2.67 -29.88 1.57
CA ASN A 75 2.80 -31.32 1.36
C ASN A 75 3.61 -31.97 2.52
N SER A 76 3.10 -33.09 3.04
CA SER A 76 3.68 -33.86 4.14
C SER A 76 5.03 -34.49 3.83
N ASP A 77 5.31 -34.75 2.55
CA ASP A 77 6.53 -35.45 2.09
C ASP A 77 7.75 -34.53 1.94
N TYR A 78 7.53 -33.21 2.02
CA TYR A 78 8.58 -32.19 1.92
C TYR A 78 8.74 -31.43 3.24
N ALA A 79 8.48 -30.13 3.25
CA ALA A 79 8.90 -29.25 4.35
C ALA A 79 8.00 -29.34 5.60
N ASN A 80 6.81 -29.94 5.50
CA ASN A 80 5.88 -30.26 6.61
C ASN A 80 5.77 -29.18 7.70
N LEU A 81 5.75 -27.89 7.28
CA LEU A 81 5.87 -26.76 8.21
C LEU A 81 4.57 -26.48 8.98
N LYS A 82 3.46 -27.18 8.71
CA LYS A 82 2.15 -27.10 9.42
C LYS A 82 1.88 -25.69 10.00
N ALA A 83 1.75 -25.56 11.31
CA ALA A 83 1.50 -24.29 11.99
C ALA A 83 2.73 -23.36 12.07
N LYS A 84 3.96 -23.87 11.91
CA LYS A 84 5.21 -23.08 11.99
C LYS A 84 5.39 -22.12 10.81
N ILE A 85 4.69 -22.38 9.70
CA ILE A 85 4.65 -21.50 8.53
C ILE A 85 4.20 -20.08 8.88
N GLY A 86 3.35 -19.94 9.90
CA GLY A 86 2.87 -18.64 10.39
C GLY A 86 3.98 -17.75 10.92
N TYR A 87 5.07 -18.31 11.47
CA TYR A 87 6.21 -17.51 11.94
C TYR A 87 7.03 -16.95 10.78
N VAL A 88 7.17 -17.71 9.69
CA VAL A 88 7.88 -17.25 8.50
C VAL A 88 7.10 -16.10 7.85
N PHE A 89 5.79 -16.28 7.63
CA PHE A 89 4.95 -15.19 7.11
C PHE A 89 4.85 -14.00 8.06
N GLY A 90 4.79 -14.25 9.38
CA GLY A 90 4.81 -13.19 10.39
C GLY A 90 6.08 -12.35 10.33
N ALA A 91 7.25 -13.00 10.17
CA ALA A 91 8.53 -12.29 10.00
C ALA A 91 8.57 -11.47 8.71
N PHE A 92 8.11 -12.03 7.58
CA PHE A 92 8.01 -11.29 6.33
C PHE A 92 7.05 -10.10 6.46
N MET A 93 5.88 -10.29 7.06
CA MET A 93 4.92 -9.21 7.30
C MET A 93 5.52 -8.09 8.14
N PHE A 94 6.29 -8.42 9.18
CA PHE A 94 6.97 -7.42 10.00
C PHE A 94 8.01 -6.63 9.20
N ILE A 95 8.83 -7.31 8.40
CA ILE A 95 9.81 -6.65 7.52
C ILE A 95 9.10 -5.71 6.53
N PHE A 96 8.02 -6.19 5.89
CA PHE A 96 7.23 -5.35 4.98
C PHE A 96 6.58 -4.17 5.69
N ALA A 97 6.11 -4.32 6.94
CA ALA A 97 5.58 -3.21 7.72
C ALA A 97 6.64 -2.14 8.01
N VAL A 98 7.87 -2.55 8.35
CA VAL A 98 9.00 -1.62 8.55
C VAL A 98 9.37 -0.92 7.26
N LEU A 99 9.48 -1.66 6.15
CA LEU A 99 9.77 -1.06 4.84
C LEU A 99 8.65 -0.12 4.40
N ALA A 100 7.39 -0.48 4.60
CA ALA A 100 6.26 0.39 4.33
C ALA A 100 6.35 1.68 5.14
N PHE A 101 6.68 1.59 6.43
CA PHE A 101 6.85 2.75 7.30
C PHE A 101 7.98 3.71 6.83
N LEU A 102 9.05 3.18 6.22
CA LEU A 102 10.17 3.99 5.75
C LEU A 102 9.96 4.56 4.34
N TYR A 103 9.40 3.77 3.43
CA TYR A 103 9.39 4.07 2.01
C TYR A 103 8.03 4.52 1.45
N VAL A 104 6.92 4.32 2.16
CA VAL A 104 5.60 4.77 1.68
C VAL A 104 5.41 6.25 2.03
N PRO A 105 5.31 7.15 1.04
CA PRO A 105 4.96 8.54 1.29
C PRO A 105 3.47 8.68 1.62
N GLU A 106 3.13 9.68 2.44
CA GLU A 106 1.74 10.09 2.65
C GLU A 106 1.31 11.04 1.52
N THR A 107 0.43 10.58 0.63
CA THR A 107 -0.07 11.33 -0.55
C THR A 107 -1.42 12.02 -0.32
N ARG A 108 -2.02 11.83 0.85
CA ARG A 108 -3.38 12.29 1.16
C ARG A 108 -3.51 13.83 1.07
N ARG A 109 -4.54 14.30 0.35
CA ARG A 109 -4.90 15.73 0.16
C ARG A 109 -3.85 16.56 -0.60
N ARG A 110 -3.06 15.93 -1.47
CA ARG A 110 -2.14 16.64 -2.38
C ARG A 110 -2.61 16.54 -3.82
N THR A 111 -2.37 17.58 -4.61
CA THR A 111 -2.62 17.52 -6.06
C THR A 111 -1.48 16.78 -6.76
N TYR A 112 -1.73 16.27 -7.97
CA TYR A 112 -0.69 15.59 -8.76
C TYR A 112 0.51 16.50 -9.03
N GLU A 113 0.29 17.81 -9.22
CA GLU A 113 1.33 18.80 -9.46
C GLU A 113 2.21 19.03 -8.21
N GLU A 114 1.60 19.10 -7.02
CA GLU A 114 2.34 19.19 -5.75
C GLU A 114 3.17 17.93 -5.50
N LEU A 115 2.63 16.76 -5.84
CA LEU A 115 3.31 15.49 -5.65
C LEU A 115 4.53 15.35 -6.58
N ASP A 116 4.40 15.76 -7.84
CA ASP A 116 5.53 15.82 -8.77
C ASP A 116 6.61 16.80 -8.27
N GLU A 117 6.25 17.95 -7.69
CA GLU A 117 7.21 18.90 -7.10
C GLU A 117 7.99 18.28 -5.93
N LEU A 118 7.30 17.54 -5.05
CA LEU A 118 7.90 16.82 -3.92
C LEU A 118 8.90 15.75 -4.39
N PHE A 119 8.58 15.01 -5.44
CA PHE A 119 9.47 14.02 -6.04
C PHE A 119 10.69 14.67 -6.71
N MET A 120 10.52 15.79 -7.42
CA MET A 120 11.63 16.55 -8.02
C MET A 120 12.59 17.08 -6.97
N LYS A 121 12.06 17.58 -5.84
CA LYS A 121 12.86 18.10 -4.71
C LYS A 121 13.45 17.01 -3.82
N LYS A 122 13.18 15.73 -4.11
CA LYS A 122 13.67 14.56 -3.36
C LYS A 122 13.43 14.69 -1.86
N VAL A 123 12.27 15.23 -1.47
CA VAL A 123 11.90 15.35 -0.06
C VAL A 123 11.81 13.92 0.51
N PRO A 124 12.29 13.67 1.73
CA PRO A 124 12.11 12.36 2.35
C PRO A 124 10.62 12.08 2.53
N THR A 125 10.20 10.85 2.22
CA THR A 125 8.81 10.34 2.23
C THR A 125 8.03 10.71 3.51
N ARG A 126 8.72 10.82 4.65
CA ARG A 126 8.12 11.18 5.96
C ARG A 126 7.82 12.67 6.15
N GLN A 127 8.43 13.54 5.35
CA GLN A 127 8.22 14.99 5.42
C GLN A 127 7.16 15.50 4.42
N PHE A 128 6.61 14.61 3.58
CA PHE A 128 5.57 14.95 2.59
C PHE A 128 4.36 15.66 3.21
N ARG A 129 4.01 15.32 4.46
CA ARG A 129 2.91 15.98 5.18
C ARG A 129 3.22 17.41 5.62
N MET A 130 4.47 17.71 5.98
CA MET A 130 4.86 18.99 6.59
C MET A 130 5.46 19.97 5.57
N TYR A 131 5.78 19.49 4.37
CA TYR A 131 6.39 20.30 3.33
C TYR A 131 5.35 21.17 2.63
N VAL A 132 5.56 22.48 2.59
CA VAL A 132 4.72 23.43 1.85
C VAL A 132 5.28 23.54 0.43
N THR A 133 4.49 23.13 -0.55
CA THR A 133 4.86 23.15 -1.97
C THR A 133 4.73 24.56 -2.55
N VAL A 134 5.54 24.90 -3.55
CA VAL A 134 5.51 26.21 -4.21
C VAL A 134 4.21 26.38 -5.00
N VAL A 135 3.64 25.27 -5.49
CA VAL A 135 2.30 25.25 -6.09
C VAL A 135 1.22 25.68 -5.10
N GLU A 136 1.30 25.27 -3.83
CA GLU A 136 0.36 25.67 -2.78
C GLU A 136 0.46 27.17 -2.48
N GLN A 137 1.67 27.72 -2.50
CA GLN A 137 1.91 29.17 -2.35
C GLN A 137 1.38 29.98 -3.54
N ARG A 138 1.61 29.51 -4.78
CA ARG A 138 1.10 30.16 -5.99
C ARG A 138 -0.43 30.10 -6.10
N ALA A 139 -1.04 28.99 -5.68
CA ALA A 139 -2.49 28.87 -5.61
C ALA A 139 -3.06 29.86 -4.57
N ALA A 140 -2.43 29.98 -3.40
CA ALA A 140 -2.83 30.96 -2.38
C ALA A 140 -2.69 32.41 -2.88
N GLU A 141 -1.62 32.74 -3.59
CA GLU A 141 -1.41 34.06 -4.21
C GLU A 141 -2.43 34.34 -5.32
N ALA A 142 -2.78 33.35 -6.14
CA ALA A 142 -3.79 33.47 -7.19
C ALA A 142 -5.20 33.69 -6.61
N HIS A 143 -5.55 32.99 -5.52
CA HIS A 143 -6.81 33.21 -4.82
C HIS A 143 -6.88 34.60 -4.16
N ALA A 144 -5.80 35.06 -3.54
CA ALA A 144 -5.72 36.41 -2.98
C ALA A 144 -5.77 37.52 -4.05
N ALA A 145 -5.29 37.25 -5.28
CA ALA A 145 -5.40 38.16 -6.41
C ALA A 145 -6.82 38.20 -7.00
N GLN A 146 -7.51 37.06 -7.07
CA GLN A 146 -8.91 36.98 -7.52
C GLN A 146 -9.88 37.67 -6.57
N GLU A 147 -9.64 37.58 -5.26
CA GLU A 147 -10.49 38.25 -4.26
C GLU A 147 -10.37 39.79 -4.36
N LYS A 148 -9.18 40.30 -4.70
CA LYS A 148 -8.95 41.73 -4.93
C LYS A 148 -9.63 42.23 -6.22
N THR A 149 -9.62 41.46 -7.30
CA THR A 149 -10.27 41.87 -8.57
C THR A 149 -11.80 41.78 -8.52
N VAL A 150 -12.36 40.83 -7.76
CA VAL A 150 -13.81 40.70 -7.56
C VAL A 150 -14.37 41.75 -6.59
N GLY A 151 -13.56 42.23 -5.64
CA GLY A 151 -13.92 43.36 -4.78
C GLY A 151 -13.99 44.70 -5.53
N ASP A 152 -13.12 44.90 -6.53
CA ASP A 152 -13.05 46.13 -7.34
C ASP A 152 -14.18 46.23 -8.38
N GLN A 153 -14.75 45.10 -8.81
CA GLN A 153 -15.91 45.06 -9.72
C GLN A 153 -17.28 45.29 -9.03
N LYS A 154 -17.31 45.42 -7.70
CA LYS A 154 -18.54 45.61 -6.92
C LYS A 154 -18.74 47.03 -6.39
N VAL A 155 -17.91 47.99 -6.80
CA VAL A 155 -18.02 49.42 -6.47
C VAL A 155 -18.56 50.22 -7.65
#